data_AF-A0A3M1YYV3-F1
#
_entry.id   AF-A0A3M1YYV3-F1
#
_cell.length_a   1.000
_cell.length_b   1.000
_cell.length_c   1.000
_cell.angle_alpha   90.00
_cell.angle_beta   90.00
_cell.angle_gamma   90.00
#
_symmetry.space_group_name_H-M   'P 1'
#
loop_
_entity.id
_entity.type
_entity.pdbx_description
1 polymer ?
#
loop_
_entity_poly.entity_id
_entity_poly.type
_entity_poly.pdbx_seq_one_letter_code
_entity_poly.pdbx_strand_id
1 'polypeptide(L)'
;MSTYKAIISGHLEFGSPRSYEQVVKQFQHRVLNYYRNDTLLNEEEIFDETSLSLGVPRLIANDCSEKSWRNTINLLKYINEYAVAGNFRAWIIKDGKLFESVVIEPNSDKAAIRHFLKGRELLNEEGMEGEAVKALNRAIEKFSRHALAYERRGYVNLRLGNHKDALYDFTKSIDINPNNPEPYWGRAHIKIHQDDLRGAIADLEQTTKKSIPHQSIYWSARRLKGECHLKLGEYDKAVFEYKMVTKRQFAPNDPNYKWRQTAWSNYGKALLEKGEFAQSIDAFNKALAIEAETNSQDQAEQLLYRGLAKQKAGKSDYQKDLKQAANMGSAKAAELLNELA
;
A
#
# COMPACT_ATOMS: atom_id res chain seq x y z
N MET A 1 24.61 -24.44 -1.52
CA MET A 1 24.03 -23.66 -0.40
C MET A 1 22.73 -23.07 -0.88
N SER A 2 21.63 -23.14 -0.13
CA SER A 2 20.40 -22.44 -0.52
C SER A 2 20.64 -20.93 -0.49
N THR A 3 20.32 -20.24 -1.58
CA THR A 3 20.36 -18.78 -1.66
C THR A 3 18.95 -18.20 -1.48
N TYR A 4 18.90 -16.97 -1.01
CA TYR A 4 17.67 -16.22 -0.75
C TYR A 4 17.66 -14.95 -1.61
N LYS A 5 16.45 -14.48 -1.95
CA LYS A 5 16.28 -13.11 -2.43
C LYS A 5 16.01 -12.20 -1.23
N ALA A 6 16.93 -11.29 -0.94
CA ALA A 6 16.75 -10.25 0.08
C ALA A 6 16.24 -8.95 -0.55
N ILE A 7 15.29 -8.30 0.13
CA ILE A 7 14.80 -6.96 -0.20
C ILE A 7 14.91 -6.11 1.06
N ILE A 8 15.59 -4.97 0.99
CA ILE A 8 15.76 -4.06 2.12
C ILE A 8 15.41 -2.64 1.65
N SER A 9 14.59 -1.95 2.41
CA SER A 9 14.30 -0.53 2.18
C SER A 9 14.05 0.16 3.51
N GLY A 10 14.47 1.41 3.62
CA GLY A 10 14.24 2.18 4.82
C GLY A 10 14.97 3.51 4.84
N HIS A 11 14.76 4.22 5.93
CA HIS A 11 15.36 5.50 6.22
C HIS A 11 15.48 5.68 7.73
N LEU A 12 16.63 6.12 8.21
CA LEU A 12 16.87 6.49 9.61
C LEU A 12 17.45 7.90 9.68
N GLU A 13 17.01 8.66 10.67
CA GLU A 13 17.48 10.02 10.95
C GLU A 13 18.24 10.03 12.28
N PHE A 14 19.40 10.70 12.36
CA PHE A 14 20.26 10.69 13.56
C PHE A 14 20.24 11.99 14.37
N GLY A 15 19.62 13.05 13.83
CA GLY A 15 19.24 14.26 14.55
C GLY A 15 20.37 15.23 14.95
N SER A 16 21.64 14.84 14.86
CA SER A 16 22.78 15.74 15.07
C SER A 16 24.04 15.25 14.35
N PRO A 17 24.97 16.17 13.96
CA PRO A 17 26.24 15.80 13.32
C PRO A 17 27.04 14.81 14.18
N ARG A 18 27.12 15.04 15.50
CA ARG A 18 27.80 14.13 16.43
C ARG A 18 27.25 12.71 16.39
N SER A 19 25.93 12.55 16.42
CA SER A 19 25.28 11.24 16.36
C SER A 19 25.53 10.58 15.00
N TYR A 20 25.40 11.34 13.91
CA TYR A 20 25.66 10.88 12.55
C TYR A 20 27.10 10.37 12.38
N GLU A 21 28.10 11.18 12.73
CA GLU A 21 29.52 10.79 12.65
C GLU A 21 29.84 9.55 13.48
N GLN A 22 29.24 9.46 14.68
CA GLN A 22 29.39 8.29 15.54
C GLN A 22 28.81 7.05 14.86
N VAL A 23 27.65 7.16 14.24
CA VAL A 23 27.00 6.05 13.53
C VAL A 23 27.82 5.59 12.33
N VAL A 24 28.35 6.50 11.52
CA VAL A 24 29.21 6.15 10.36
C VAL A 24 30.44 5.38 10.84
N LYS A 25 31.13 5.87 11.87
CA LYS A 25 32.28 5.18 12.48
C LYS A 25 31.92 3.79 13.03
N GLN A 26 30.78 3.68 13.71
CA GLN A 26 30.30 2.41 14.26
C GLN A 26 29.87 1.43 13.17
N PHE A 27 29.26 1.91 12.10
CA PHE A 27 28.93 1.12 10.91
C PHE A 27 30.19 0.49 10.31
N GLN A 28 31.18 1.32 9.97
CA GLN A 28 32.48 0.90 9.42
C GLN A 28 33.17 -0.12 10.31
N HIS A 29 33.26 0.19 11.61
CA HIS A 29 33.90 -0.68 12.59
C HIS A 29 33.22 -2.06 12.66
N ARG A 30 31.88 -2.11 12.66
CA ARG A 30 31.11 -3.36 12.72
C ARG A 30 31.24 -4.17 11.43
N VAL A 31 31.12 -3.52 10.27
CA VAL A 31 31.27 -4.16 8.95
C VAL A 31 32.63 -4.83 8.85
N LEU A 32 33.71 -4.14 9.21
CA LEU A 32 35.06 -4.68 9.13
C LEU A 32 35.33 -5.76 10.19
N ASN A 33 35.10 -5.46 11.48
CA ASN A 33 35.62 -6.29 12.58
C ASN A 33 34.67 -7.41 13.00
N TYR A 34 33.36 -7.23 12.86
CA TYR A 34 32.36 -8.21 13.31
C TYR A 34 31.82 -9.04 12.16
N TYR A 35 31.65 -8.42 10.99
CA TYR A 35 31.04 -9.08 9.83
C TYR A 35 32.04 -9.43 8.73
N ARG A 36 33.30 -8.95 8.79
CA ARG A 36 34.35 -9.21 7.78
C ARG A 36 33.87 -8.85 6.36
N ASN A 37 33.20 -7.70 6.23
CA ASN A 37 32.57 -7.21 5.00
C ASN A 37 31.45 -8.10 4.42
N ASP A 38 30.94 -9.05 5.19
CA ASP A 38 29.82 -9.92 4.80
C ASP A 38 28.47 -9.30 5.22
N THR A 39 28.14 -8.17 4.61
CA THR A 39 26.84 -7.49 4.70
C THR A 39 26.33 -7.15 3.30
N LEU A 40 25.04 -6.85 3.18
CA LEU A 40 24.44 -6.47 1.90
C LEU A 40 24.53 -4.98 1.61
N LEU A 41 24.98 -4.16 2.57
CA LEU A 41 24.91 -2.70 2.49
C LEU A 41 26.22 -2.11 1.98
N ASN A 42 26.13 -1.21 1.01
CA ASN A 42 27.25 -0.38 0.57
C ASN A 42 27.19 0.97 1.30
N GLU A 43 28.25 1.32 2.03
CA GLU A 43 28.31 2.56 2.81
C GLU A 43 28.18 3.81 1.93
N GLU A 44 28.87 3.83 0.78
CA GLU A 44 28.95 4.99 -0.12
C GLU A 44 27.59 5.39 -0.71
N GLU A 45 26.62 4.48 -0.67
CA GLU A 45 25.30 4.66 -1.28
C GLU A 45 24.20 5.02 -0.28
N ILE A 46 24.46 4.86 1.02
CA ILE A 46 23.38 4.84 2.02
C ILE A 46 23.43 5.98 3.03
N PHE A 47 24.57 6.65 3.22
CA PHE A 47 24.71 7.76 4.17
C PHE A 47 24.62 9.12 3.46
N ASP A 48 23.85 10.04 4.05
CA ASP A 48 23.73 11.42 3.59
C ASP A 48 24.07 12.37 4.75
N GLU A 49 25.19 13.08 4.60
CA GLU A 49 25.69 14.03 5.59
C GLU A 49 24.84 15.31 5.64
N THR A 50 24.23 15.71 4.52
CA THR A 50 23.41 16.92 4.45
C THR A 50 22.14 16.76 5.27
N SER A 51 21.49 15.60 5.17
CA SER A 51 20.28 15.29 5.95
C SER A 51 20.56 14.54 7.25
N LEU A 52 21.82 14.20 7.55
CA LEU A 52 22.22 13.44 8.74
C LEU A 52 21.45 12.12 8.87
N SER A 53 21.36 11.38 7.76
CA SER A 53 20.50 10.21 7.64
C SER A 53 21.17 9.02 6.97
N LEU A 54 20.57 7.84 7.16
CA LEU A 54 20.88 6.62 6.41
C LEU A 54 19.63 6.21 5.63
N GLY A 55 19.70 6.19 4.30
CA GLY A 55 18.60 5.81 3.41
C GLY A 55 18.97 4.65 2.50
N VAL A 56 18.08 3.65 2.41
CA VAL A 56 18.18 2.57 1.40
C VAL A 56 16.92 2.62 0.56
N PRO A 57 16.96 3.16 -0.68
CA PRO A 57 15.77 3.31 -1.49
C PRO A 57 15.05 1.99 -1.72
N ARG A 58 15.77 1.01 -2.27
CA ARG A 58 15.33 -0.38 -2.42
C ARG A 58 16.51 -1.24 -2.84
N LEU A 59 17.09 -1.96 -1.91
CA LEU A 59 18.10 -2.97 -2.20
C LEU A 59 17.42 -4.29 -2.56
N ILE A 60 17.89 -4.94 -3.63
CA ILE A 60 17.48 -6.29 -4.02
C ILE A 60 18.73 -7.14 -4.25
N ALA A 61 18.97 -8.12 -3.39
CA ALA A 61 20.04 -9.10 -3.56
C ALA A 61 19.43 -10.46 -3.91
N ASN A 62 19.65 -10.98 -5.12
CA ASN A 62 19.03 -12.23 -5.58
C ASN A 62 19.72 -13.49 -5.04
N ASP A 63 21.01 -13.40 -4.69
CA ASP A 63 21.82 -14.51 -4.19
C ASP A 63 22.39 -14.21 -2.80
N CYS A 64 21.49 -13.96 -1.85
CA CYS A 64 21.84 -13.68 -0.46
C CYS A 64 22.02 -14.97 0.34
N SER A 65 23.11 -15.07 1.10
CA SER A 65 23.27 -16.13 2.11
C SER A 65 22.53 -15.77 3.40
N GLU A 66 22.08 -16.77 4.17
CA GLU A 66 21.46 -16.53 5.48
C GLU A 66 22.41 -15.80 6.45
N LYS A 67 23.72 -16.04 6.31
CA LYS A 67 24.76 -15.36 7.09
C LYS A 67 24.83 -13.86 6.75
N SER A 68 24.90 -13.50 5.47
CA SER A 68 24.93 -12.11 4.98
C SER A 68 23.66 -11.37 5.38
N TRP A 69 22.50 -12.04 5.28
CA TRP A 69 21.22 -11.53 5.78
C TRP A 69 21.27 -11.20 7.27
N ARG A 70 21.62 -12.19 8.11
CA ARG A 70 21.67 -12.01 9.56
C ARG A 70 22.65 -10.92 9.97
N ASN A 71 23.83 -10.87 9.35
CA ASN A 71 24.81 -9.82 9.59
C ASN A 71 24.23 -8.44 9.27
N THR A 72 23.57 -8.31 8.12
CA THR A 72 22.94 -7.05 7.68
C THR A 72 21.84 -6.60 8.63
N ILE A 73 20.95 -7.51 9.05
CA ILE A 73 19.86 -7.20 9.98
C ILE A 73 20.42 -6.82 11.36
N ASN A 74 21.44 -7.51 11.86
CA ASN A 74 22.08 -7.17 13.13
C ASN A 74 22.77 -5.81 13.09
N LEU A 75 23.43 -5.48 11.97
CA LEU A 75 24.01 -4.16 11.75
C LEU A 75 22.94 -3.07 11.76
N LEU A 76 21.86 -3.23 11.00
CA LEU A 76 20.76 -2.26 10.97
C LEU A 76 20.10 -2.08 12.34
N LYS A 77 19.88 -3.16 13.10
CA LYS A 77 19.36 -3.09 14.48
C LYS A 77 20.28 -2.31 15.40
N TYR A 78 21.59 -2.51 15.30
CA TYR A 78 22.57 -1.77 16.08
C TYR A 78 22.59 -0.29 15.74
N ILE A 79 22.60 0.05 14.45
CA ILE A 79 22.58 1.45 13.97
C ILE A 79 21.28 2.16 14.39
N ASN A 80 20.16 1.44 14.39
CA ASN A 80 18.85 1.95 14.82
C ASN A 80 18.82 2.48 16.27
N GLU A 81 19.69 1.99 17.16
CA GLU A 81 19.79 2.48 18.55
C GLU A 81 20.17 3.98 18.62
N TYR A 82 20.88 4.48 17.61
CA TYR A 82 21.32 5.87 17.52
C TYR A 82 20.28 6.78 16.88
N ALA A 83 19.32 6.23 16.14
CA ALA A 83 18.34 6.99 15.39
C ALA A 83 17.34 7.72 16.30
N VAL A 84 16.74 8.79 15.77
CA VAL A 84 15.71 9.61 16.43
C VAL A 84 14.35 9.52 15.71
N ALA A 85 14.35 9.04 14.47
CA ALA A 85 13.16 8.79 13.67
C ALA A 85 13.49 7.84 12.49
N GLY A 86 12.44 7.36 11.81
CA GLY A 86 12.55 6.52 10.62
C GLY A 86 12.32 5.04 10.91
N ASN A 87 12.41 4.21 9.88
CA ASN A 87 12.33 2.76 9.99
C ASN A 87 12.98 2.06 8.79
N PHE A 88 13.23 0.76 8.96
CA PHE A 88 13.59 -0.17 7.92
C PHE A 88 12.60 -1.31 7.84
N ARG A 89 12.35 -1.77 6.62
CA ARG A 89 11.60 -2.98 6.32
C ARG A 89 12.47 -3.87 5.45
N ALA A 90 12.57 -5.12 5.85
CA ALA A 90 13.42 -6.09 5.18
C ALA A 90 12.68 -7.41 5.03
N TRP A 91 12.94 -8.11 3.93
CA TRP A 91 12.33 -9.40 3.62
C TRP A 91 13.39 -10.33 3.02
N ILE A 92 13.34 -11.61 3.37
CA ILE A 92 14.00 -12.67 2.61
C ILE A 92 12.98 -13.65 2.07
N ILE A 93 13.17 -14.02 0.81
CA ILE A 93 12.27 -14.86 0.02
C ILE A 93 13.05 -16.06 -0.45
N LYS A 94 12.46 -17.25 -0.31
CA LYS A 94 13.00 -18.52 -0.80
C LYS A 94 11.95 -19.19 -1.68
N ASP A 95 12.34 -19.57 -2.90
CA ASP A 95 11.46 -20.24 -3.87
C ASP A 95 10.12 -19.49 -4.09
N GLY A 96 10.18 -18.15 -4.14
CA GLY A 96 9.02 -17.28 -4.32
C GLY A 96 8.14 -17.10 -3.08
N LYS A 97 8.47 -17.73 -1.95
CA LYS A 97 7.73 -17.63 -0.68
C LYS A 97 8.49 -16.75 0.31
N LEU A 98 7.78 -15.87 1.00
CA LEU A 98 8.34 -15.11 2.12
C LEU A 98 8.83 -16.08 3.20
N PHE A 99 10.12 -15.98 3.52
CA PHE A 99 10.75 -16.79 4.56
C PHE A 99 10.79 -16.02 5.89
N GLU A 100 11.22 -14.76 5.86
CA GLU A 100 11.27 -13.88 7.04
C GLU A 100 11.00 -12.43 6.61
N SER A 101 10.38 -11.65 7.49
CA SER A 101 10.28 -10.19 7.37
C SER A 101 10.63 -9.51 8.69
N VAL A 102 11.37 -8.40 8.61
CA VAL A 102 11.82 -7.64 9.78
C VAL A 102 11.43 -6.17 9.60
N VAL A 103 10.84 -5.58 10.64
CA VAL A 103 10.69 -4.13 10.79
C VAL A 103 11.67 -3.68 11.86
N ILE A 104 12.52 -2.70 11.54
CA ILE A 104 13.50 -2.11 12.44
C ILE A 104 13.10 -0.65 12.62
N GLU A 105 12.81 -0.23 13.84
CA GLU A 105 12.35 1.12 14.14
C GLU A 105 12.88 1.57 15.50
N PRO A 106 13.17 2.86 15.71
CA PRO A 106 13.65 3.36 16.99
C PRO A 106 12.58 3.20 18.09
N ASN A 107 12.99 2.70 19.26
CA ASN A 107 12.10 2.44 20.40
C ASN A 107 12.65 2.97 21.75
N SER A 108 13.50 4.00 21.71
CA SER A 108 14.15 4.57 22.90
C SER A 108 13.35 5.69 23.57
N ASP A 109 13.84 6.14 24.74
CA ASP A 109 13.28 7.24 25.54
C ASP A 109 13.51 8.64 24.96
N LYS A 110 13.93 8.77 23.69
CA LYS A 110 14.00 10.10 23.08
C LYS A 110 12.58 10.65 22.90
N ALA A 111 12.40 11.92 23.22
CA ALA A 111 11.07 12.53 23.28
C ALA A 111 10.30 12.41 21.94
N ALA A 112 10.98 12.60 20.80
CA ALA A 112 10.37 12.44 19.48
C ALA A 112 9.81 11.02 19.27
N ILE A 113 10.59 9.99 19.62
CA ILE A 113 10.21 8.58 19.50
C ILE A 113 9.02 8.27 20.41
N ARG A 114 9.08 8.62 21.70
CA ARG A 114 7.97 8.35 22.64
C ARG A 114 6.66 8.98 22.18
N HIS A 115 6.71 10.23 21.73
CA HIS A 115 5.52 10.93 21.24
C HIS A 115 4.97 10.29 19.95
N PHE A 116 5.84 9.88 19.04
CA PHE A 116 5.44 9.17 17.83
C PHE A 116 4.81 7.81 18.13
N LEU A 117 5.43 7.00 18.99
CA LEU A 117 4.92 5.69 19.40
C LEU A 117 3.56 5.82 20.08
N LYS A 118 3.42 6.78 21.00
CA LYS A 118 2.12 7.10 21.63
C LYS A 118 1.07 7.50 20.59
N GLY A 119 1.43 8.41 19.68
CA GLY A 119 0.51 8.87 18.64
C GLY A 119 0.05 7.73 17.72
N ARG A 120 0.93 6.79 17.41
CA ARG A 120 0.60 5.60 16.63
C ARG A 120 -0.29 4.61 17.39
N GLU A 121 -0.02 4.39 18.66
CA GLU A 121 -0.81 3.49 19.52
C GLU A 121 -2.26 3.97 19.64
N LEU A 122 -2.45 5.26 19.88
CA LEU A 122 -3.77 5.90 19.96
C LEU A 122 -4.62 5.73 18.69
N LEU A 123 -4.01 5.45 17.53
CA LEU A 123 -4.78 5.20 16.30
C LEU A 123 -5.44 3.82 16.25
N ASN A 124 -5.11 2.93 17.18
CA ASN A 124 -5.79 1.66 17.34
C ASN A 124 -7.03 1.77 18.25
N GLU A 125 -7.24 2.93 18.87
CA GLU A 125 -8.36 3.21 19.77
C GLU A 125 -9.40 4.10 19.08
N GLU A 126 -10.66 3.70 19.14
CA GLU A 126 -11.76 4.45 18.53
C GLU A 126 -12.00 5.78 19.28
N GLY A 127 -12.17 6.88 18.54
CA GLY A 127 -12.42 8.21 19.11
C GLY A 127 -11.17 8.95 19.61
N MET A 128 -9.97 8.34 19.50
CA MET A 128 -8.72 8.92 19.98
C MET A 128 -7.95 9.73 18.94
N GLU A 129 -8.59 10.06 17.80
CA GLU A 129 -7.97 10.80 16.69
C GLU A 129 -7.36 12.14 17.14
N GLY A 130 -8.06 12.88 18.02
CA GLY A 130 -7.57 14.17 18.54
C GLY A 130 -6.31 14.03 19.40
N GLU A 131 -6.25 13.03 20.27
CA GLU A 131 -5.07 12.77 21.10
C GLU A 131 -3.90 12.21 20.28
N ALA A 132 -4.19 11.39 19.27
CA ALA A 132 -3.19 10.93 18.31
C ALA A 132 -2.54 12.12 17.58
N VAL A 133 -3.33 13.07 17.08
CA VAL A 133 -2.81 14.30 16.44
C VAL A 133 -1.94 15.10 17.41
N LYS A 134 -2.36 15.30 18.66
CA LYS A 134 -1.56 16.02 19.68
C LYS A 134 -0.22 15.32 19.93
N ALA A 135 -0.20 14.00 20.06
CA ALA A 135 1.03 13.24 20.26
C ALA A 135 1.95 13.31 19.04
N LEU A 136 1.40 13.20 17.83
CA LEU A 136 2.16 13.30 16.57
C LEU A 136 2.72 14.72 16.36
N ASN A 137 1.97 15.77 16.72
CA ASN A 137 2.46 17.15 16.72
C ASN A 137 3.69 17.29 17.63
N ARG A 138 3.62 16.77 18.86
CA ARG A 138 4.77 16.80 19.78
C ARG A 138 5.97 16.03 19.23
N ALA A 139 5.76 14.92 18.52
CA ALA A 139 6.85 14.20 17.86
C ALA A 139 7.56 15.07 16.81
N ILE A 140 6.77 15.75 15.97
CA ILE A 140 7.25 16.66 14.93
C ILE A 140 7.94 17.89 15.53
N GLU A 141 7.42 18.46 16.61
CA GLU A 141 8.06 19.58 17.33
C GLU A 141 9.42 19.18 17.91
N LYS A 142 9.54 17.95 18.41
CA LYS A 142 10.82 17.43 18.92
C LYS A 142 11.79 17.06 17.81
N PHE A 143 11.30 16.69 16.63
CA PHE A 143 12.12 16.41 15.47
C PHE A 143 11.35 16.67 14.16
N SER A 144 11.62 17.81 13.52
CA SER A 144 10.86 18.26 12.35
C SER A 144 11.10 17.44 11.08
N ARG A 145 12.12 16.57 11.06
CA ARG A 145 12.35 15.58 9.99
C ARG A 145 11.76 14.21 10.31
N HIS A 146 10.67 14.14 11.09
CA HIS A 146 10.03 12.87 11.45
C HIS A 146 9.00 12.41 10.39
N ALA A 147 9.48 11.86 9.26
CA ALA A 147 8.63 11.45 8.13
C ALA A 147 7.42 10.59 8.52
N LEU A 148 7.61 9.62 9.41
CA LEU A 148 6.52 8.73 9.86
C LEU A 148 5.48 9.43 10.73
N ALA A 149 5.85 10.50 11.45
CA ALA A 149 4.90 11.24 12.28
C ALA A 149 3.99 12.11 11.39
N TYR A 150 4.56 12.73 10.35
CA TYR A 150 3.77 13.37 9.30
C TYR A 150 2.85 12.36 8.60
N GLU A 151 3.35 11.20 8.19
CA GLU A 151 2.50 10.18 7.55
C GLU A 151 1.33 9.77 8.44
N ARG A 152 1.58 9.44 9.71
CA ARG A 152 0.52 9.08 10.65
C ARG A 152 -0.45 10.22 10.89
N ARG A 153 0.02 11.46 11.01
CA ARG A 153 -0.85 12.64 11.21
C ARG A 153 -1.72 12.89 9.98
N GLY A 154 -1.14 12.73 8.80
CA GLY A 154 -1.85 12.80 7.52
C GLY A 154 -2.91 11.72 7.40
N TYR A 155 -2.64 10.50 7.87
CA TYR A 155 -3.64 9.43 7.93
C TYR A 155 -4.81 9.77 8.87
N VAL A 156 -4.55 10.37 10.03
CA VAL A 156 -5.64 10.84 10.93
C VAL A 156 -6.47 11.91 10.25
N ASN A 157 -5.81 12.92 9.67
CA ASN A 157 -6.48 14.00 8.97
C ASN A 157 -7.32 13.50 7.79
N LEU A 158 -6.83 12.49 7.06
CA LEU A 158 -7.60 11.83 6.00
C LEU A 158 -8.87 11.18 6.57
N ARG A 159 -8.77 10.42 7.67
CA ARG A 159 -9.94 9.80 8.32
C ARG A 159 -10.96 10.81 8.82
N LEU A 160 -10.50 11.99 9.25
CA LEU A 160 -11.34 13.09 9.72
C LEU A 160 -11.92 13.96 8.57
N GLY A 161 -11.55 13.70 7.31
CA GLY A 161 -11.96 14.52 6.16
C GLY A 161 -11.18 15.83 6.00
N ASN A 162 -10.12 16.04 6.79
CA ASN A 162 -9.23 17.21 6.73
C ASN A 162 -8.24 17.07 5.56
N HIS A 163 -8.75 17.03 4.33
CA HIS A 163 -7.96 16.69 3.13
C HIS A 163 -6.78 17.64 2.87
N LYS A 164 -6.91 18.94 3.19
CA LYS A 164 -5.82 19.92 3.00
C LYS A 164 -4.64 19.63 3.93
N ASP A 165 -4.91 19.37 5.21
CA ASP A 165 -3.86 19.06 6.19
C ASP A 165 -3.22 17.70 5.92
N ALA A 166 -4.04 16.71 5.53
CA ALA A 166 -3.55 15.40 5.13
C ALA A 166 -2.61 15.48 3.91
N LEU A 167 -2.96 16.29 2.90
CA LEU A 167 -2.13 16.50 1.72
C LEU A 167 -0.78 17.15 2.06
N TYR A 168 -0.80 18.15 2.95
CA TYR A 168 0.43 18.77 3.47
C TYR A 168 1.31 17.74 4.16
N ASP A 169 0.73 16.96 5.07
CA ASP A 169 1.44 15.96 5.85
C ASP A 169 2.04 14.84 5.00
N PHE A 170 1.28 14.29 4.07
CA PHE A 170 1.79 13.28 3.15
C PHE A 170 2.91 13.84 2.27
N THR A 171 2.78 15.08 1.79
CA THR A 171 3.84 15.73 0.99
C THR A 171 5.11 15.92 1.82
N LYS A 172 5.00 16.41 3.06
CA LYS A 172 6.15 16.52 3.96
C LYS A 172 6.80 15.17 4.28
N SER A 173 6.01 14.13 4.47
CA SER A 173 6.53 12.77 4.67
C SER A 173 7.34 12.29 3.46
N ILE A 174 6.85 12.54 2.25
CA ILE A 174 7.51 12.19 0.99
C ILE A 174 8.81 12.99 0.80
N ASP A 175 8.81 14.29 1.10
CA ASP A 175 10.00 15.15 0.98
C ASP A 175 11.13 14.67 1.89
N ILE A 176 10.81 14.14 3.07
CA ILE A 176 11.79 13.63 4.04
C ILE A 176 12.22 12.20 3.71
N ASN A 177 11.26 11.31 3.43
CA ASN A 177 11.51 9.92 3.06
C ASN A 177 10.68 9.53 1.83
N PRO A 178 11.24 9.66 0.61
CA PRO A 178 10.53 9.37 -0.63
C PRO A 178 10.33 7.87 -0.87
N ASN A 179 10.86 7.00 -0.01
CA ASN A 179 10.78 5.55 -0.15
C ASN A 179 9.67 4.91 0.69
N ASN A 180 8.96 5.70 1.51
CA ASN A 180 7.79 5.24 2.24
C ASN A 180 6.56 5.15 1.32
N PRO A 181 5.94 3.98 1.09
CA PRO A 181 4.78 3.87 0.20
C PRO A 181 3.49 4.47 0.77
N GLU A 182 3.32 4.47 2.09
CA GLU A 182 2.13 4.95 2.81
C GLU A 182 1.67 6.37 2.45
N PRO A 183 2.53 7.41 2.42
CA PRO A 183 2.08 8.77 2.12
C PRO A 183 1.64 8.95 0.66
N TYR A 184 2.21 8.22 -0.29
CA TYR A 184 1.71 8.23 -1.68
C TYR A 184 0.31 7.62 -1.75
N TRP A 185 0.09 6.50 -1.07
CA TRP A 185 -1.23 5.88 -1.00
C TRP A 185 -2.27 6.81 -0.37
N GLY A 186 -1.91 7.48 0.73
CA GLY A 186 -2.77 8.47 1.39
C GLY A 186 -3.10 9.66 0.49
N ARG A 187 -2.11 10.20 -0.22
CA ARG A 187 -2.31 11.30 -1.18
C ARG A 187 -3.19 10.87 -2.37
N ALA A 188 -3.05 9.64 -2.84
CA ALA A 188 -3.90 9.11 -3.90
C ALA A 188 -5.38 9.08 -3.51
N HIS A 189 -5.71 8.71 -2.27
CA HIS A 189 -7.12 8.76 -1.79
C HIS A 189 -7.70 10.17 -1.86
N ILE A 190 -6.93 11.16 -1.41
CA ILE A 190 -7.35 12.56 -1.46
C ILE A 190 -7.60 13.00 -2.91
N LYS A 191 -6.69 12.65 -3.83
CA LYS A 191 -6.82 12.97 -5.24
C LYS A 191 -8.00 12.27 -5.91
N ILE A 192 -8.30 11.02 -5.56
CA ILE A 192 -9.51 10.32 -6.01
C ILE A 192 -10.76 11.07 -5.56
N HIS A 193 -10.81 11.53 -4.31
CA HIS A 193 -11.94 12.33 -3.81
C HIS A 193 -12.05 13.69 -4.53
N GLN A 194 -10.95 14.23 -5.03
CA GLN A 194 -10.90 15.48 -5.80
C GLN A 194 -11.11 15.26 -7.31
N ASP A 195 -11.39 14.03 -7.75
CA ASP A 195 -11.49 13.62 -9.16
C ASP A 195 -10.19 13.84 -9.98
N ASP A 196 -9.06 14.06 -9.32
CA ASP A 196 -7.72 14.04 -9.94
C ASP A 196 -7.24 12.59 -10.12
N LEU A 197 -7.90 11.87 -11.03
CA LEU A 197 -7.63 10.45 -11.28
C LEU A 197 -6.22 10.22 -11.83
N ARG A 198 -5.69 11.12 -12.65
CA ARG A 198 -4.32 11.00 -13.21
C ARG A 198 -3.27 11.20 -12.12
N GLY A 199 -3.43 12.22 -11.27
CA GLY A 199 -2.53 12.43 -10.15
C GLY A 199 -2.60 11.29 -9.12
N ALA A 200 -3.78 10.70 -8.91
CA ALA A 200 -3.94 9.52 -8.07
C ALA A 200 -3.21 8.30 -8.65
N ILE A 201 -3.35 8.03 -9.94
CA ILE A 201 -2.62 6.94 -10.62
C ILE A 201 -1.10 7.09 -10.45
N ALA A 202 -0.57 8.31 -10.58
CA ALA A 202 0.86 8.56 -10.40
C ALA A 202 1.33 8.21 -8.97
N ASP A 203 0.56 8.57 -7.95
CA ASP A 203 0.88 8.24 -6.56
C ASP A 203 0.70 6.75 -6.24
N LEU A 204 -0.32 6.09 -6.81
CA LEU A 204 -0.52 4.65 -6.69
C LEU A 204 0.61 3.86 -7.37
N GLU A 205 1.14 4.38 -8.48
CA GLU A 205 2.31 3.80 -9.12
C GLU A 205 3.53 3.89 -8.19
N GLN A 206 3.78 5.05 -7.56
CA GLN A 206 4.85 5.17 -6.56
C GLN A 206 4.63 4.22 -5.38
N THR A 207 3.39 4.09 -4.88
CA THR A 207 3.03 3.14 -3.83
C THR A 207 3.46 1.71 -4.19
N THR A 208 3.15 1.25 -5.41
CA THR A 208 3.54 -0.10 -5.87
C THR A 208 5.06 -0.25 -6.10
N LYS A 209 5.75 0.80 -6.55
CA LYS A 209 7.22 0.82 -6.72
C LYS A 209 7.97 0.77 -5.39
N LYS A 210 7.41 1.38 -4.34
CA LYS A 210 8.00 1.47 -3.00
C LYS A 210 7.52 0.40 -2.03
N SER A 211 6.63 -0.50 -2.47
CA SER A 211 6.19 -1.67 -1.71
C SER A 211 6.50 -2.98 -2.43
N ILE A 212 6.18 -4.10 -1.78
CA ILE A 212 6.32 -5.44 -2.35
C ILE A 212 5.00 -6.22 -2.30
N PRO A 213 4.80 -7.25 -3.15
CA PRO A 213 3.58 -8.06 -3.17
C PRO A 213 3.23 -8.78 -1.86
N HIS A 214 4.15 -8.86 -0.89
CA HIS A 214 3.89 -9.40 0.44
C HIS A 214 3.29 -8.38 1.42
N GLN A 215 3.17 -7.11 1.03
CA GLN A 215 2.51 -6.07 1.82
C GLN A 215 1.11 -5.82 1.28
N SER A 216 0.11 -5.73 2.15
CA SER A 216 -1.29 -5.51 1.74
C SER A 216 -1.49 -4.19 0.98
N ILE A 217 -0.70 -3.15 1.28
CA ILE A 217 -0.76 -1.86 0.58
C ILE A 217 -0.48 -1.96 -0.93
N TYR A 218 0.35 -2.93 -1.35
CA TYR A 218 0.64 -3.16 -2.76
C TYR A 218 -0.63 -3.53 -3.54
N TRP A 219 -1.46 -4.38 -2.95
CA TRP A 219 -2.71 -4.83 -3.56
C TRP A 219 -3.83 -3.80 -3.44
N SER A 220 -3.87 -3.05 -2.33
CA SER A 220 -4.75 -1.89 -2.19
C SER A 220 -4.48 -0.86 -3.29
N ALA A 221 -3.19 -0.58 -3.57
CA ALA A 221 -2.80 0.39 -4.59
C ALA A 221 -3.19 -0.06 -6.01
N ARG A 222 -2.96 -1.34 -6.34
CA ARG A 222 -3.38 -1.89 -7.64
C ARG A 222 -4.89 -1.83 -7.83
N ARG A 223 -5.67 -2.18 -6.80
CA ARG A 223 -7.14 -2.11 -6.87
C ARG A 223 -7.64 -0.69 -7.14
N LEU A 224 -7.11 0.30 -6.42
CA LEU A 224 -7.47 1.71 -6.61
C LEU A 224 -7.01 2.24 -7.98
N LYS A 225 -5.84 1.79 -8.45
CA LYS A 225 -5.32 2.17 -9.77
C LYS A 225 -6.22 1.62 -10.88
N GLY A 226 -6.66 0.37 -10.76
CA GLY A 226 -7.66 -0.22 -11.65
C GLY A 226 -8.98 0.54 -11.66
N GLU A 227 -9.41 1.07 -10.50
CA GLU A 227 -10.63 1.88 -10.40
C GLU A 227 -10.47 3.22 -11.13
N CYS A 228 -9.33 3.89 -10.95
CA CYS A 228 -9.03 5.13 -11.64
C CYS A 228 -8.97 4.93 -13.16
N HIS A 229 -8.31 3.87 -13.62
CA HIS A 229 -8.27 3.52 -15.05
C HIS A 229 -9.65 3.23 -15.61
N LEU A 230 -10.50 2.51 -14.86
CA LEU A 230 -11.87 2.22 -15.27
C LEU A 230 -12.69 3.51 -15.44
N LYS A 231 -12.61 4.44 -14.48
CA LYS A 231 -13.28 5.75 -14.54
C LYS A 231 -12.79 6.62 -15.70
N LEU A 232 -11.51 6.51 -16.07
CA LEU A 232 -10.92 7.22 -17.22
C LEU A 232 -11.18 6.54 -18.58
N GLY A 233 -11.85 5.39 -18.61
CA GLY A 233 -12.05 4.61 -19.85
C GLY A 233 -10.80 3.89 -20.35
N GLU A 234 -9.75 3.79 -19.54
CA GLU A 234 -8.49 3.10 -19.88
C GLU A 234 -8.61 1.59 -19.60
N TYR A 235 -9.53 0.93 -20.30
CA TYR A 235 -9.99 -0.42 -19.96
C TYR A 235 -8.89 -1.49 -19.97
N ASP A 236 -7.94 -1.43 -20.92
CA ASP A 236 -6.79 -2.35 -20.93
C ASP A 236 -5.94 -2.28 -19.65
N LYS A 237 -5.71 -1.06 -19.16
CA LYS A 237 -4.94 -0.84 -17.93
C LYS A 237 -5.74 -1.30 -16.71
N ALA A 238 -7.05 -1.02 -16.69
CA ALA A 238 -7.95 -1.50 -15.63
C ALA A 238 -7.99 -3.04 -15.56
N VAL A 239 -8.15 -3.70 -16.71
CA VAL A 239 -8.10 -5.17 -16.86
C VAL A 239 -6.79 -5.73 -16.32
N PHE A 240 -5.64 -5.11 -16.67
CA PHE A 240 -4.34 -5.55 -16.17
C PHE A 240 -4.26 -5.49 -14.63
N GLU A 241 -4.63 -4.37 -14.02
CA GLU A 241 -4.54 -4.21 -12.57
C GLU A 241 -5.48 -5.18 -11.84
N TYR A 242 -6.73 -5.28 -12.29
CA TYR A 242 -7.71 -6.15 -11.66
C TYR A 242 -7.38 -7.63 -11.83
N LYS A 243 -6.88 -8.06 -13.00
CA LYS A 243 -6.41 -9.44 -13.22
C LYS A 243 -5.34 -9.86 -12.21
N MET A 244 -4.44 -8.95 -11.85
CA MET A 244 -3.42 -9.23 -10.83
C MET A 244 -4.04 -9.35 -9.44
N VAL A 245 -4.99 -8.48 -9.09
CA VAL A 245 -5.66 -8.48 -7.78
C VAL A 245 -6.55 -9.71 -7.62
N THR A 246 -7.36 -10.07 -8.62
CA THR A 246 -8.34 -11.17 -8.53
C THR A 246 -7.69 -12.55 -8.56
N LYS A 247 -6.46 -12.67 -9.09
CA LYS A 247 -5.64 -13.88 -8.99
C LYS A 247 -5.07 -14.11 -7.57
N ARG A 248 -5.00 -13.08 -6.73
CA ARG A 248 -4.45 -13.19 -5.38
C ARG A 248 -5.48 -13.78 -4.42
N GLN A 249 -5.06 -14.79 -3.66
CA GLN A 249 -5.81 -15.25 -2.50
C GLN A 249 -5.44 -14.38 -1.30
N PHE A 250 -6.44 -13.72 -0.71
CA PHE A 250 -6.31 -12.92 0.50
C PHE A 250 -6.77 -13.74 1.70
N ALA A 251 -6.02 -13.70 2.80
CA ALA A 251 -6.45 -14.28 4.06
C ALA A 251 -7.58 -13.42 4.66
N PRO A 252 -8.49 -13.98 5.48
CA PRO A 252 -9.60 -13.22 6.08
C PRO A 252 -9.19 -11.99 6.88
N ASN A 253 -8.00 -12.00 7.47
CA ASN A 253 -7.43 -10.87 8.21
C ASN A 253 -6.67 -9.85 7.33
N ASP A 254 -6.50 -10.10 6.03
CA ASP A 254 -5.89 -9.11 5.13
C ASP A 254 -6.90 -7.98 4.87
N PRO A 255 -6.49 -6.70 4.97
CA PRO A 255 -7.36 -5.56 4.69
C PRO A 255 -8.02 -5.56 3.30
N ASN A 256 -7.46 -6.29 2.33
CA ASN A 256 -8.01 -6.45 0.99
C ASN A 256 -9.09 -7.53 0.87
N TYR A 257 -9.26 -8.39 1.89
CA TYR A 257 -10.21 -9.50 1.84
C TYR A 257 -11.65 -9.04 1.57
N LYS A 258 -12.07 -7.95 2.22
CA LYS A 258 -13.40 -7.34 2.04
C LYS A 258 -13.63 -6.75 0.65
N TRP A 259 -12.55 -6.45 -0.08
CA TRP A 259 -12.63 -5.82 -1.40
C TRP A 259 -12.65 -6.81 -2.57
N ARG A 260 -12.62 -8.12 -2.31
CA ARG A 260 -12.54 -9.15 -3.36
C ARG A 260 -13.73 -9.09 -4.31
N GLN A 261 -14.94 -8.95 -3.78
CA GLN A 261 -16.15 -8.90 -4.58
C GLN A 261 -16.19 -7.64 -5.45
N THR A 262 -15.88 -6.48 -4.90
CA THR A 262 -15.74 -5.23 -5.66
C THR A 262 -14.67 -5.34 -6.74
N ALA A 263 -13.53 -5.97 -6.45
CA ALA A 263 -12.46 -6.19 -7.42
C ALA A 263 -12.92 -7.08 -8.58
N TRP A 264 -13.63 -8.18 -8.32
CA TRP A 264 -14.20 -9.02 -9.37
C TRP A 264 -15.28 -8.29 -10.18
N SER A 265 -16.13 -7.49 -9.52
CA SER A 265 -17.16 -6.69 -10.18
C SER A 265 -16.56 -5.66 -11.12
N ASN A 266 -15.57 -4.89 -10.66
CA ASN A 266 -14.89 -3.89 -11.49
C ASN A 266 -14.03 -4.54 -12.58
N TYR A 267 -13.50 -5.75 -12.35
CA TYR A 267 -12.86 -6.53 -13.39
C TYR A 267 -13.86 -6.90 -14.49
N GLY A 268 -15.05 -7.38 -14.11
CA GLY A 268 -16.14 -7.68 -15.03
C GLY A 268 -16.60 -6.46 -15.84
N LYS A 269 -16.73 -5.30 -15.21
CA LYS A 269 -17.03 -4.02 -15.88
C LYS A 269 -15.94 -3.64 -16.88
N ALA A 270 -14.66 -3.70 -16.49
CA ALA A 270 -13.55 -3.39 -17.38
C ALA A 270 -13.48 -4.33 -18.60
N LEU A 271 -13.72 -5.63 -18.40
CA LEU A 271 -13.78 -6.62 -19.46
C LEU A 271 -14.98 -6.41 -20.39
N LEU A 272 -16.14 -6.02 -19.85
CA LEU A 272 -17.34 -5.71 -20.63
C LEU A 272 -17.06 -4.56 -21.59
N GLU A 273 -16.53 -3.44 -21.07
CA GLU A 273 -16.22 -2.25 -21.86
C GLU A 273 -15.13 -2.52 -22.91
N LYS A 274 -14.19 -3.42 -22.60
CA LYS A 274 -13.18 -3.89 -23.56
C LYS A 274 -13.74 -4.82 -24.65
N GLY A 275 -14.95 -5.37 -24.48
CA GLY A 275 -15.55 -6.33 -25.40
C GLY A 275 -15.21 -7.81 -25.11
N GLU A 276 -14.56 -8.10 -23.98
CA GLU A 276 -14.21 -9.46 -23.56
C GLU A 276 -15.38 -10.12 -22.80
N PHE A 277 -16.53 -10.27 -23.47
CA PHE A 277 -17.80 -10.61 -22.83
C PHE A 277 -17.81 -11.94 -22.06
N ALA A 278 -17.19 -12.99 -22.60
CA ALA A 278 -17.13 -14.30 -21.93
C ALA A 278 -16.37 -14.23 -20.59
N GLN A 279 -15.25 -13.50 -20.55
CA GLN A 279 -14.48 -13.30 -19.33
C GLN A 279 -15.20 -12.36 -18.36
N SER A 280 -15.89 -11.34 -18.88
CA SER A 280 -16.73 -10.46 -18.07
C SER A 280 -17.80 -11.25 -17.31
N ILE A 281 -18.50 -12.17 -17.99
CA ILE A 281 -19.49 -13.06 -17.35
C ILE A 281 -18.86 -13.91 -16.25
N ASP A 282 -17.69 -14.51 -16.48
CA ASP A 282 -16.97 -15.28 -15.45
C ASP A 282 -16.62 -14.41 -14.24
N ALA A 283 -16.10 -13.20 -14.47
CA ALA A 283 -15.77 -12.27 -13.40
C ALA A 283 -16.98 -11.90 -12.53
N PHE A 284 -18.15 -11.64 -13.14
CA PHE A 284 -19.39 -11.41 -12.39
C PHE A 284 -19.90 -12.65 -11.67
N ASN A 285 -19.73 -13.85 -12.23
CA ASN A 285 -20.04 -15.09 -11.51
C ASN A 285 -19.16 -15.25 -10.26
N LYS A 286 -17.86 -14.93 -10.36
CA LYS A 286 -16.96 -14.93 -9.20
C LYS A 286 -17.34 -13.88 -8.17
N ALA A 287 -17.80 -12.70 -8.59
CA ALA A 287 -18.30 -11.68 -7.66
C ALA A 287 -19.56 -12.15 -6.92
N LEU A 288 -20.56 -12.65 -7.65
CA LEU A 288 -21.85 -13.10 -7.10
C LEU A 288 -21.73 -14.36 -6.21
N ALA A 289 -20.67 -15.15 -6.38
CA ALA A 289 -20.39 -16.31 -5.54
C ALA A 289 -19.74 -15.95 -4.19
N ILE A 290 -19.31 -14.70 -3.98
CA ILE A 290 -18.77 -14.25 -2.70
C ILE A 290 -19.95 -13.84 -1.82
N GLU A 291 -20.27 -14.67 -0.83
CA GLU A 291 -21.14 -14.32 0.28
C GLU A 291 -20.47 -13.23 1.12
N ALA A 292 -20.83 -11.98 0.86
CA ALA A 292 -20.46 -10.85 1.69
C ALA A 292 -21.74 -10.24 2.27
N GLU A 293 -21.61 -9.40 3.31
CA GLU A 293 -22.68 -8.49 3.75
C GLU A 293 -22.91 -7.42 2.67
N THR A 294 -23.35 -7.84 1.49
CA THR A 294 -23.66 -6.95 0.39
C THR A 294 -24.98 -6.28 0.67
N ASN A 295 -25.02 -4.98 0.44
CA ASN A 295 -26.31 -4.33 0.25
C ASN A 295 -26.95 -4.89 -1.03
N SER A 296 -28.29 -4.92 -1.07
CA SER A 296 -29.05 -5.40 -2.24
C SER A 296 -28.71 -4.63 -3.53
N GLN A 297 -28.18 -3.40 -3.43
CA GLN A 297 -27.88 -2.56 -4.58
C GLN A 297 -26.64 -3.05 -5.34
N ASP A 298 -25.57 -3.43 -4.63
CA ASP A 298 -24.34 -3.94 -5.24
C ASP A 298 -24.60 -5.23 -6.03
N GLN A 299 -25.43 -6.13 -5.47
CA GLN A 299 -25.82 -7.36 -6.15
C GLN A 299 -26.72 -7.08 -7.38
N ALA A 300 -27.64 -6.12 -7.28
CA ALA A 300 -28.45 -5.70 -8.43
C ALA A 300 -27.58 -5.14 -9.56
N GLU A 301 -26.55 -4.36 -9.23
CA GLU A 301 -25.60 -3.81 -10.19
C GLU A 301 -24.78 -4.93 -10.87
N GLN A 302 -24.28 -5.90 -10.11
CA GLN A 302 -23.56 -7.06 -10.64
C GLN A 302 -24.41 -7.87 -11.62
N LEU A 303 -25.69 -8.11 -11.29
CA LEU A 303 -26.63 -8.81 -12.16
C LEU A 303 -26.92 -8.00 -13.43
N LEU A 304 -27.14 -6.69 -13.32
CA LEU A 304 -27.33 -5.81 -14.46
C LEU A 304 -26.15 -5.93 -15.45
N TYR A 305 -24.91 -5.77 -14.98
CA TYR A 305 -23.75 -5.83 -15.87
C TYR A 305 -23.46 -7.24 -16.39
N ARG A 306 -23.73 -8.29 -15.62
CA ARG A 306 -23.66 -9.66 -16.15
C ARG A 306 -24.71 -9.90 -17.25
N GLY A 307 -25.91 -9.38 -17.08
CA GLY A 307 -26.98 -9.39 -18.08
C GLY A 307 -26.55 -8.68 -19.36
N LEU A 308 -25.97 -7.48 -19.24
CA LEU A 308 -25.41 -6.74 -20.39
C LEU A 308 -24.29 -7.52 -21.10
N ALA A 309 -23.37 -8.13 -20.35
CA ALA A 309 -22.32 -8.96 -20.92
C ALA A 309 -22.88 -10.20 -21.64
N LYS A 310 -23.89 -10.86 -21.06
CA LYS A 310 -24.60 -11.99 -21.69
C LYS A 310 -25.33 -11.57 -22.97
N GLN A 311 -26.00 -10.42 -22.96
CA GLN A 311 -26.69 -9.87 -24.13
C GLN A 311 -25.70 -9.62 -25.27
N LYS A 312 -24.58 -8.94 -24.98
CA LYS A 312 -23.51 -8.69 -25.97
C LYS A 312 -22.82 -9.97 -26.45
N ALA A 313 -22.78 -11.02 -25.62
CA ALA A 313 -22.29 -12.34 -25.99
C ALA A 313 -23.32 -13.23 -26.72
N GLY A 314 -24.55 -12.73 -26.99
CA GLY A 314 -25.61 -13.50 -27.64
C GLY A 314 -26.18 -14.65 -26.79
N LYS A 315 -26.02 -14.60 -25.45
CA LYS A 315 -26.55 -15.62 -24.54
C LYS A 315 -28.04 -15.36 -24.29
N SER A 316 -28.89 -16.34 -24.52
CA SER A 316 -30.36 -16.20 -24.43
C SER A 316 -30.89 -15.97 -23.00
N ASP A 317 -30.13 -16.32 -21.97
CA ASP A 317 -30.54 -16.21 -20.57
C ASP A 317 -30.27 -14.82 -19.95
N TYR A 318 -29.80 -13.83 -20.73
CA TYR A 318 -29.47 -12.48 -20.23
C TYR A 318 -30.65 -11.78 -19.55
N GLN A 319 -31.87 -11.97 -20.06
CA GLN A 319 -33.08 -11.35 -19.51
C GLN A 319 -33.38 -11.82 -18.08
N LYS A 320 -32.92 -13.01 -17.68
CA LYS A 320 -33.07 -13.49 -16.29
C LYS A 320 -32.30 -12.59 -15.33
N ASP A 321 -31.08 -12.21 -15.69
CA ASP A 321 -30.25 -11.34 -14.86
C ASP A 321 -30.84 -9.92 -14.79
N LEU A 322 -31.33 -9.40 -15.93
CA LEU A 322 -32.00 -8.09 -15.96
C LEU A 322 -33.27 -8.07 -15.10
N LYS A 323 -34.11 -9.11 -15.17
CA LYS A 323 -35.33 -9.23 -14.34
C LYS A 323 -35.00 -9.29 -12.85
N GLN A 324 -33.98 -10.07 -12.48
CA GLN A 324 -33.52 -10.14 -11.09
C GLN A 324 -32.98 -8.79 -10.62
N ALA A 325 -32.14 -8.12 -11.42
CA ALA A 325 -31.62 -6.79 -11.10
C ALA A 325 -32.75 -5.75 -10.93
N ALA A 326 -33.76 -5.76 -11.82
CA ALA A 326 -34.92 -4.87 -11.75
C ALA A 326 -35.75 -5.12 -10.47
N ASN A 327 -36.00 -6.39 -10.13
CA ASN A 327 -36.69 -6.76 -8.88
C ASN A 327 -35.91 -6.32 -7.62
N MET A 328 -34.60 -6.17 -7.73
CA MET A 328 -33.73 -5.66 -6.67
C MET A 328 -33.57 -4.12 -6.72
N GLY A 329 -34.37 -3.43 -7.53
CA GLY A 329 -34.44 -1.96 -7.59
C GLY A 329 -33.57 -1.30 -8.66
N SER A 330 -32.96 -2.06 -9.58
CA SER A 330 -32.18 -1.47 -10.67
C SER A 330 -33.08 -0.82 -11.73
N ALA A 331 -33.19 0.51 -11.70
CA ALA A 331 -33.96 1.29 -12.68
C ALA A 331 -33.48 1.05 -14.12
N LYS A 332 -32.16 1.02 -14.33
CA LYS A 332 -31.55 0.75 -15.65
C LYS A 332 -31.90 -0.64 -16.19
N ALA A 333 -31.98 -1.66 -15.33
CA ALA A 333 -32.38 -2.99 -15.76
C ALA A 333 -33.87 -3.03 -16.17
N ALA A 334 -34.73 -2.31 -15.46
CA ALA A 334 -36.15 -2.20 -15.80
C ALA A 334 -36.37 -1.47 -17.13
N GLU A 335 -35.63 -0.38 -17.37
CA GLU A 335 -35.64 0.36 -18.63
C GLU A 335 -35.25 -0.53 -19.81
N LEU A 336 -34.11 -1.22 -19.71
CA LEU A 336 -33.63 -2.15 -20.75
C LEU A 336 -34.62 -3.28 -21.04
N LEU A 337 -35.39 -3.75 -20.06
CA LEU A 337 -36.41 -4.77 -20.27
C LEU A 337 -37.63 -4.22 -21.03
N ASN A 338 -38.00 -2.96 -20.79
CA ASN A 338 -39.12 -2.31 -21.48
C ASN A 338 -38.78 -2.04 -22.95
N GLU A 339 -37.51 -1.73 -23.28
CA GLU A 339 -37.05 -1.56 -24.67
C GLU A 339 -37.06 -2.87 -25.48
N LEU A 340 -37.12 -4.02 -24.79
CA LEU A 340 -37.13 -5.36 -25.39
C LEU A 340 -38.54 -5.97 -25.53
N ALA A 341 -39.54 -5.32 -24.94
CA ALA A 341 -40.95 -5.72 -24.98
C ALA A 341 -41.67 -5.06 -26.15
#